data_AF-A0A662E8A1-F1
#
_entry.id   AF-A0A662E8A1-F1
#
_cell.length_a   1.000
_cell.length_b   1.000
_cell.length_c   1.000
_cell.angle_alpha   90.00
_cell.angle_beta   90.00
_cell.angle_gamma   90.00
#
_symmetry.space_group_name_H-M   'P 1'
#
loop_
_entity.id
_entity.type
_entity.pdbx_description
1 polymer ?
#
loop_
_entity_poly.entity_id
_entity_poly.type
_entity_poly.pdbx_seq_one_letter_code
_entity_poly.pdbx_strand_id
1 'polypeptide(L)'
;MIERIRKQLGDSASLLDYRCTGISKDVLHLPGPDFVDRIVSQTDRSPKVMQSLQWLYDTGRMGGTGFVSILPVDQGIEHSGAASFAPNPIYFDPENIVKLAIEGGCNGVASTLGVLGSISRKYAHKIPFIVKINHNELLTYPPEFDQTLFASVEQAWNLGAAGIGATIYFGSDNCRRQIMEI
;
A
#
# COMPACT_ATOMS: atom_id res chain seq x y z
N MET A 1 10.42 10.11 -22.42
CA MET A 1 10.34 9.07 -21.37
C MET A 1 9.93 7.72 -21.95
N ILE A 2 8.81 7.61 -22.68
CA ILE A 2 8.34 6.34 -23.25
C ILE A 2 9.34 5.68 -24.21
N GLU A 3 10.04 6.46 -25.05
CA GLU A 3 11.05 5.92 -25.99
C GLU A 3 12.22 5.20 -25.30
N ARG A 4 12.62 5.67 -24.12
CA ARG A 4 13.66 5.01 -23.33
C ARG A 4 13.17 3.67 -22.79
N ILE A 5 11.90 3.60 -22.36
CA ILE A 5 11.27 2.36 -21.90
C ILE A 5 11.17 1.37 -23.07
N ARG A 6 10.71 1.83 -24.24
CA ARG A 6 10.67 1.01 -25.47
C ARG A 6 12.03 0.41 -25.80
N LYS A 7 13.10 1.23 -25.76
CA LYS A 7 14.47 0.77 -25.98
C LYS A 7 14.91 -0.31 -24.98
N GLN A 8 14.54 -0.18 -23.71
CA GLN A 8 14.88 -1.17 -22.68
C GLN A 8 14.11 -2.49 -22.84
N LEU A 9 12.88 -2.42 -23.33
CA LEU A 9 12.04 -3.61 -23.56
C LEU A 9 12.43 -4.37 -24.83
N GLY A 10 13.14 -3.75 -25.78
CA GLY A 10 13.59 -4.39 -27.01
C GLY A 10 12.42 -4.98 -27.81
N ASP A 11 12.50 -6.26 -28.13
CA ASP A 11 11.48 -6.99 -28.90
C ASP A 11 10.10 -7.00 -28.22
N SER A 12 10.06 -6.84 -26.89
CA SER A 12 8.83 -6.79 -26.10
C SER A 12 8.16 -5.40 -26.11
N ALA A 13 8.74 -4.39 -26.78
CA ALA A 13 8.20 -3.04 -26.79
C ALA A 13 6.77 -2.95 -27.35
N SER A 14 6.35 -3.90 -28.20
CA SER A 14 4.99 -3.97 -28.74
C SER A 14 3.92 -4.20 -27.67
N LEU A 15 4.28 -4.74 -26.50
CA LEU A 15 3.37 -4.92 -25.37
C LEU A 15 2.83 -3.59 -24.82
N LEU A 16 3.55 -2.47 -25.01
CA LEU A 16 3.09 -1.14 -24.60
C LEU A 16 1.92 -0.62 -25.46
N ASP A 17 1.73 -1.18 -26.65
CA ASP A 17 0.66 -0.77 -27.57
C ASP A 17 -0.59 -1.64 -27.43
N TYR A 18 -0.50 -2.74 -26.67
CA TYR A 18 -1.63 -3.63 -26.46
C TYR A 18 -2.79 -2.88 -25.80
N ARG A 19 -3.95 -2.97 -26.43
CA ARG A 19 -5.22 -2.50 -25.87
C ARG A 19 -6.10 -3.72 -25.62
N CYS A 20 -6.55 -3.88 -24.38
CA CYS A 20 -7.50 -4.93 -24.05
C CYS A 20 -8.79 -4.74 -24.85
N THR A 21 -9.22 -5.79 -25.55
CA THR A 21 -10.44 -5.80 -26.38
C THR A 21 -11.59 -6.59 -25.78
N GLY A 22 -11.35 -7.33 -24.69
CA GLY A 22 -12.35 -8.24 -24.11
C GLY A 22 -13.52 -7.53 -23.42
N ILE A 23 -13.23 -6.59 -22.52
CA ILE A 23 -14.23 -5.81 -21.79
C ILE A 23 -14.02 -4.34 -22.12
N SER A 24 -15.07 -3.65 -22.59
CA SER A 24 -14.97 -2.22 -22.89
C SER A 24 -14.71 -1.42 -21.62
N LYS A 25 -13.88 -0.38 -21.73
CA LYS A 25 -13.65 0.57 -20.64
C LYS A 25 -14.91 1.37 -20.26
N ASP A 26 -15.88 1.48 -21.18
CA ASP A 26 -17.08 2.29 -20.99
C ASP A 26 -18.07 1.66 -20.00
N VAL A 27 -17.91 0.36 -19.68
CA VAL A 27 -18.69 -0.33 -18.65
C VAL A 27 -17.98 -0.39 -17.29
N LEU A 28 -16.85 0.29 -17.15
CA LEU A 28 -16.04 0.30 -15.93
C LEU A 28 -16.06 1.67 -15.25
N HIS A 29 -16.01 1.67 -13.92
CA HIS A 29 -15.72 2.89 -13.16
C HIS A 29 -14.22 3.17 -13.19
N LEU A 30 -13.79 3.92 -14.19
CA LEU A 30 -12.36 4.22 -14.36
C LEU A 30 -11.87 5.25 -13.34
N PRO A 31 -10.59 5.13 -12.90
CA PRO A 31 -9.93 6.16 -12.14
C PRO A 31 -9.85 7.48 -12.91
N GLY A 32 -9.96 8.59 -12.20
CA GLY A 32 -9.83 9.94 -12.75
C GLY A 32 -9.72 10.98 -11.63
N PRO A 33 -9.44 12.25 -11.97
CA PRO A 33 -9.34 13.34 -11.00
C PRO A 33 -10.59 13.49 -10.11
N ASP A 34 -11.75 13.08 -10.63
CA ASP A 34 -13.06 13.14 -9.99
C ASP A 34 -13.45 11.84 -9.27
N PHE A 35 -12.57 10.84 -9.16
CA PHE A 35 -12.97 9.48 -8.75
C PHE A 35 -13.58 9.45 -7.34
N VAL A 36 -13.05 10.22 -6.40
CA VAL A 36 -13.58 10.29 -5.04
C VAL A 36 -15.01 10.86 -5.04
N ASP A 37 -15.24 11.95 -5.76
CA ASP A 37 -16.56 12.59 -5.85
C ASP A 37 -17.56 11.80 -6.71
N ARG A 38 -17.12 11.27 -7.85
CA ARG A 38 -17.99 10.57 -8.81
C ARG A 38 -18.37 9.17 -8.35
N ILE A 39 -17.46 8.45 -7.68
CA ILE A 39 -17.63 7.03 -7.33
C ILE A 39 -17.75 6.84 -5.83
N VAL A 40 -16.76 7.29 -5.07
CA VAL A 40 -16.68 6.95 -3.63
C VAL A 40 -17.75 7.67 -2.82
N SER A 41 -18.07 8.93 -3.15
CA SER A 41 -19.07 9.73 -2.42
C SER A 41 -20.49 9.14 -2.42
N GLN A 42 -20.77 8.24 -3.35
CA GLN A 42 -22.08 7.58 -3.50
C GLN A 42 -22.24 6.35 -2.59
N THR A 43 -21.24 6.08 -1.74
CA THR A 43 -21.21 4.92 -0.84
C THR A 43 -21.54 5.31 0.60
N ASP A 44 -21.48 4.34 1.52
CA ASP A 44 -21.71 4.52 2.96
C ASP A 44 -20.47 5.02 3.74
N ARG A 45 -19.40 5.43 3.05
CA ARG A 45 -18.16 5.87 3.72
C ARG A 45 -18.38 7.14 4.51
N SER A 46 -17.89 7.13 5.75
CA SER A 46 -18.00 8.28 6.64
C SER A 46 -17.21 9.48 6.10
N PRO A 47 -17.55 10.71 6.48
CA PRO A 47 -16.80 11.90 6.08
C PRO A 47 -15.30 11.80 6.38
N LYS A 48 -14.93 11.09 7.44
CA LYS A 48 -13.53 10.91 7.81
C LYS A 48 -12.79 9.93 6.89
N VAL A 49 -13.46 8.87 6.44
CA VAL A 49 -12.93 7.98 5.40
C VAL A 49 -12.80 8.73 4.08
N MET A 50 -13.79 9.57 3.73
CA MET A 50 -13.73 10.42 2.53
C MET A 50 -12.52 11.35 2.56
N GLN A 51 -12.23 11.98 3.70
CA GLN A 51 -11.02 12.81 3.88
C GLN A 51 -9.73 12.01 3.69
N SER A 52 -9.62 10.82 4.29
CA SER A 52 -8.44 9.96 4.12
C SER A 52 -8.25 9.52 2.67
N LEU A 53 -9.33 9.18 1.98
CA LEU A 53 -9.28 8.81 0.56
C LEU A 53 -8.88 9.99 -0.31
N GLN A 54 -9.51 11.16 -0.13
CA GLN A 54 -9.12 12.38 -0.87
C GLN A 54 -7.64 12.69 -0.65
N TRP A 55 -7.20 12.66 0.60
CA TRP A 55 -5.79 12.90 0.94
C TRP A 55 -4.85 11.90 0.25
N LEU A 56 -5.21 10.62 0.19
CA LEU A 56 -4.44 9.61 -0.54
C LEU A 56 -4.40 9.89 -2.04
N TYR A 57 -5.54 10.16 -2.68
CA TYR A 57 -5.62 10.41 -4.13
C TYR A 57 -4.97 11.72 -4.58
N ASP A 58 -4.82 12.70 -3.69
CA ASP A 58 -4.21 14.00 -4.00
C ASP A 58 -2.72 14.09 -3.64
N THR A 59 -2.20 13.18 -2.81
CA THR A 59 -0.80 13.22 -2.39
C THR A 59 0.14 12.68 -3.47
N GLY A 60 1.33 13.26 -3.57
CA GLY A 60 2.42 12.72 -4.38
C GLY A 60 2.30 13.03 -5.88
N ARG A 61 3.14 12.37 -6.69
CA ARG A 61 3.28 12.63 -8.12
C ARG A 61 2.03 12.26 -8.92
N MET A 62 1.27 11.27 -8.45
CA MET A 62 0.00 10.85 -9.07
C MET A 62 -1.21 11.60 -8.50
N GLY A 63 -0.99 12.60 -7.66
CA GLY A 63 -2.04 13.44 -7.07
C GLY A 63 -3.01 13.98 -8.12
N GLY A 64 -4.31 13.82 -7.89
CA GLY A 64 -5.36 14.32 -8.78
C GLY A 64 -5.46 13.59 -10.12
N THR A 65 -4.74 12.49 -10.34
CA THR A 65 -4.89 11.68 -11.57
C THR A 65 -5.97 10.60 -11.45
N GLY A 66 -6.40 10.30 -10.22
CA GLY A 66 -7.21 9.14 -9.89
C GLY A 66 -6.42 7.84 -9.72
N PHE A 67 -5.12 7.81 -10.03
CA PHE A 67 -4.26 6.66 -9.76
C PHE A 67 -3.50 6.84 -8.45
N VAL A 68 -3.17 5.73 -7.81
CA VAL A 68 -2.47 5.70 -6.51
C VAL A 68 -1.20 4.86 -6.63
N SER A 69 -0.09 5.40 -6.15
CA SER A 69 1.20 4.72 -5.98
C SER A 69 1.54 4.67 -4.50
N ILE A 70 1.54 3.47 -3.92
CA ILE A 70 1.94 3.24 -2.52
C ILE A 70 3.31 2.59 -2.51
N LEU A 71 4.18 2.97 -1.57
CA LEU A 71 5.43 2.25 -1.29
C LEU A 71 5.19 1.23 -0.16
N PRO A 72 5.09 -0.08 -0.46
CA PRO A 72 4.94 -1.11 0.56
C PRO A 72 6.30 -1.60 1.07
N VAL A 73 6.56 -1.45 2.37
CA VAL A 73 7.74 -1.99 3.05
C VAL A 73 7.35 -2.58 4.40
N ASP A 74 6.78 -3.77 4.38
CA ASP A 74 6.48 -4.61 5.55
C ASP A 74 7.35 -5.88 5.61
N GLN A 75 8.11 -6.17 4.56
CA GLN A 75 9.05 -7.29 4.42
C GLN A 75 9.98 -7.57 5.62
N GLY A 76 10.27 -6.57 6.47
CA GLY A 76 11.04 -6.79 7.69
C GLY A 76 10.39 -7.80 8.65
N ILE A 77 9.06 -7.91 8.66
CA ILE A 77 8.33 -8.92 9.42
C ILE A 77 8.07 -10.20 8.61
N GLU A 78 7.96 -10.12 7.28
CA GLU A 78 7.65 -11.25 6.39
C GLU A 78 8.89 -12.06 5.93
N HIS A 79 10.09 -11.48 6.03
CA HIS A 79 11.35 -12.13 5.60
C HIS A 79 12.51 -11.93 6.58
N SER A 80 12.26 -11.37 7.77
CA SER A 80 13.25 -10.81 8.71
C SER A 80 13.91 -9.51 8.22
N GLY A 81 14.27 -8.65 9.19
CA GLY A 81 14.98 -7.41 8.90
C GLY A 81 16.38 -7.63 8.31
N ALA A 82 17.06 -8.71 8.67
CA ALA A 82 18.38 -9.03 8.13
C ALA A 82 18.30 -9.34 6.63
N ALA A 83 17.41 -10.24 6.20
CA ALA A 83 17.28 -10.56 4.78
C ALA A 83 16.79 -9.35 3.96
N SER A 84 15.92 -8.53 4.55
CA SER A 84 15.30 -7.39 3.86
C SER A 84 16.21 -6.17 3.72
N PHE A 85 17.01 -5.86 4.75
CA PHE A 85 17.71 -4.57 4.86
C PHE A 85 19.23 -4.69 4.88
N ALA A 86 19.81 -5.89 5.05
CA ALA A 86 21.26 -6.06 4.92
C ALA A 86 21.83 -5.65 3.55
N PRO A 87 21.14 -5.85 2.40
CA PRO A 87 21.64 -5.38 1.10
C PRO A 87 21.80 -3.86 1.01
N ASN A 88 21.01 -3.11 1.77
CA ASN A 88 21.16 -1.65 1.89
C ASN A 88 20.88 -1.21 3.34
N PRO A 89 21.91 -1.16 4.20
CA PRO A 89 21.75 -0.98 5.65
C PRO A 89 21.09 0.32 6.09
N ILE A 90 20.99 1.34 5.24
CA ILE A 90 20.30 2.59 5.60
C ILE A 90 18.83 2.34 5.96
N TYR A 91 18.21 1.27 5.42
CA TYR A 91 16.82 0.94 5.66
C TYR A 91 16.57 0.20 6.98
N PHE A 92 17.61 -0.08 7.78
CA PHE A 92 17.40 -0.42 9.20
C PHE A 92 16.84 0.77 9.98
N ASP A 93 17.10 2.02 9.55
CA ASP A 93 16.41 3.20 10.07
C ASP A 93 15.04 3.35 9.36
N PRO A 94 13.92 3.22 10.09
CA PRO A 94 12.58 3.32 9.52
C PRO A 94 12.29 4.67 8.86
N GLU A 95 12.99 5.75 9.24
CA GLU A 95 12.83 7.07 8.62
C GLU A 95 13.16 7.04 7.12
N ASN A 96 14.13 6.21 6.70
CA ASN A 96 14.57 6.15 5.32
C ASN A 96 13.53 5.50 4.40
N ILE A 97 12.65 4.65 4.94
CA ILE A 97 11.49 4.12 4.20
C ILE A 97 10.53 5.26 3.84
N VAL A 98 10.21 6.13 4.80
CA VAL A 98 9.28 7.23 4.59
C VAL A 98 9.88 8.33 3.71
N LYS A 99 11.18 8.63 3.88
CA LYS A 99 11.90 9.54 2.97
C LYS A 99 11.84 9.03 1.54
N LEU A 100 12.11 7.74 1.33
CA LEU A 100 12.03 7.14 0.00
C LEU A 100 10.62 7.28 -0.61
N ALA A 101 9.56 7.08 0.17
CA ALA A 101 8.19 7.26 -0.32
C ALA A 101 7.92 8.72 -0.75
N ILE A 102 8.37 9.69 0.04
CA ILE A 102 8.20 11.12 -0.25
C ILE A 102 9.02 11.53 -1.48
N GLU A 103 10.29 11.15 -1.54
CA GLU A 103 11.19 11.44 -2.68
C GLU A 103 10.72 10.72 -3.97
N GLY A 104 10.22 9.50 -3.81
CA GLY A 104 9.58 8.72 -4.87
C GLY A 104 8.30 9.35 -5.40
N GLY A 105 7.71 10.30 -4.68
CA GLY A 105 6.44 10.94 -5.01
C GLY A 105 5.26 9.99 -4.87
N CYS A 106 5.31 9.06 -3.91
CA CYS A 106 4.22 8.14 -3.62
C CYS A 106 3.03 8.88 -2.98
N ASN A 107 1.84 8.38 -3.24
CA ASN A 107 0.60 8.80 -2.58
C ASN A 107 0.57 8.40 -1.11
N GLY A 108 1.23 7.30 -0.75
CA GLY A 108 1.27 6.79 0.62
C GLY A 108 2.41 5.80 0.84
N VAL A 109 2.63 5.47 2.10
CA VAL A 109 3.61 4.47 2.54
C VAL A 109 2.90 3.42 3.39
N ALA A 110 3.14 2.14 3.07
CA ALA A 110 2.61 1.03 3.84
C ALA A 110 3.73 0.31 4.60
N SER A 111 3.58 0.15 5.90
CA SER A 111 4.56 -0.58 6.73
C SER A 111 3.93 -1.00 8.07
N THR A 112 4.69 -1.69 8.91
CA THR A 112 4.22 -2.24 10.19
C THR A 112 3.95 -1.15 11.23
N LEU A 113 3.14 -1.47 12.23
CA LEU A 113 2.82 -0.58 13.35
C LEU A 113 4.08 0.01 14.02
N GLY A 114 5.10 -0.81 14.29
CA GLY A 114 6.33 -0.37 14.94
C GLY A 114 7.16 0.60 14.08
N VAL A 115 7.31 0.27 12.79
CA VAL A 115 8.05 1.11 11.83
C VAL A 115 7.41 2.48 11.71
N LEU A 116 6.11 2.54 11.36
CA LEU A 116 5.42 3.82 11.21
C LEU A 116 5.23 4.54 12.54
N GLY A 117 5.02 3.79 13.62
CA GLY A 117 4.85 4.32 14.97
C GLY A 117 6.06 5.11 15.45
N SER A 118 7.26 4.60 15.19
CA SER A 118 8.54 5.22 15.58
C SER A 118 8.76 6.64 15.05
N ILE A 119 8.12 6.98 13.91
CA ILE A 119 8.32 8.24 13.20
C ILE A 119 7.02 9.00 12.92
N SER A 120 5.89 8.54 13.49
CA SER A 120 4.55 9.04 13.23
C SER A 120 4.39 10.55 13.45
N ARG A 121 4.83 11.05 14.61
CA ARG A 121 4.75 12.50 14.94
C ARG A 121 5.46 13.39 13.91
N LYS A 122 6.50 12.88 13.24
CA LYS A 122 7.30 13.63 12.27
C LYS A 122 6.72 13.62 10.86
N TYR A 123 5.96 12.58 10.49
CA TYR A 123 5.59 12.31 9.10
C TYR A 123 4.13 11.95 8.83
N ALA A 124 3.35 11.51 9.82
CA ALA A 124 1.96 11.10 9.61
C ALA A 124 1.04 12.24 9.13
N HIS A 125 1.48 13.50 9.22
CA HIS A 125 0.77 14.67 8.67
C HIS A 125 1.33 15.15 7.33
N LYS A 126 2.35 14.45 6.77
CA LYS A 126 3.05 14.82 5.53
C LYS A 126 2.80 13.84 4.40
N ILE A 127 2.58 12.57 4.72
CA ILE A 127 2.26 11.52 3.75
C ILE A 127 1.29 10.51 4.39
N PRO A 128 0.26 10.04 3.65
CA PRO A 128 -0.64 8.99 4.09
C PRO A 128 0.09 7.72 4.54
N PHE A 129 -0.13 7.36 5.80
CA PHE A 129 0.33 6.10 6.37
C PHE A 129 -0.74 5.02 6.20
N ILE A 130 -0.30 3.83 5.80
CA ILE A 130 -1.13 2.63 5.70
C ILE A 130 -0.50 1.57 6.60
N VAL A 131 -1.10 1.31 7.76
CA VAL A 131 -0.50 0.42 8.76
C VAL A 131 -0.86 -1.03 8.44
N LYS A 132 0.14 -1.87 8.17
CA LYS A 132 -0.05 -3.32 8.06
C LYS A 132 -0.38 -3.88 9.45
N ILE A 133 -1.46 -4.65 9.57
CA ILE A 133 -1.95 -5.14 10.88
C ILE A 133 -1.86 -6.65 11.12
N ASN A 134 -1.58 -7.44 10.08
CA ASN A 134 -1.34 -8.88 10.20
C ASN A 134 -0.05 -9.31 9.46
N HIS A 135 0.50 -10.49 9.78
CA HIS A 135 1.67 -11.06 9.10
C HIS A 135 1.69 -12.59 9.16
N ASN A 136 2.58 -13.23 8.39
CA ASN A 136 2.87 -14.67 8.51
C ASN A 136 3.78 -14.97 9.71
N GLU A 137 3.58 -16.11 10.37
CA GLU A 137 4.43 -16.56 11.48
C GLU A 137 5.72 -17.24 10.97
N LEU A 138 6.86 -16.59 11.20
CA LEU A 138 8.18 -17.05 10.76
C LEU A 138 9.05 -17.60 11.90
N LEU A 139 8.62 -17.47 13.16
CA LEU A 139 9.36 -17.94 14.33
C LEU A 139 9.08 -19.42 14.64
N THR A 140 8.21 -20.07 13.88
CA THR A 140 7.89 -21.51 13.95
C THR A 140 8.65 -22.30 12.88
N TYR A 141 9.08 -23.53 13.21
CA TYR A 141 9.67 -24.47 12.25
C TYR A 141 8.85 -25.77 12.18
N PRO A 142 8.29 -26.14 11.00
CA PRO A 142 8.35 -25.42 9.74
C PRO A 142 7.57 -24.09 9.78
N PRO A 143 7.87 -23.11 8.88
CA PRO A 143 7.15 -21.85 8.82
C PRO A 143 5.65 -22.04 8.58
N GLU A 144 4.83 -21.23 9.23
CA GLU A 144 3.38 -21.22 9.06
C GLU A 144 2.94 -19.96 8.31
N PHE A 145 2.20 -20.14 7.22
CA PHE A 145 1.71 -19.04 6.37
C PHE A 145 0.35 -18.52 6.81
N ASP A 146 -0.05 -18.81 8.03
CA ASP A 146 -1.31 -18.35 8.56
C ASP A 146 -1.18 -16.91 9.07
N GLN A 147 -2.08 -16.03 8.62
CA GLN A 147 -2.03 -14.62 8.97
C GLN A 147 -2.49 -14.41 10.41
N THR A 148 -1.62 -13.78 11.19
CA THR A 148 -1.87 -13.43 12.59
C THR A 148 -1.92 -11.91 12.76
N LEU A 149 -2.97 -11.41 13.41
CA LEU A 149 -3.07 -10.00 13.77
C LEU A 149 -2.01 -9.64 14.84
N PHE A 150 -1.26 -8.57 14.60
CA PHE A 150 -0.27 -8.04 15.53
C PHE A 150 -0.54 -6.58 15.94
N ALA A 151 -1.52 -5.93 15.28
CA ALA A 151 -1.93 -4.56 15.57
C ALA A 151 -3.46 -4.41 15.44
N SER A 152 -4.03 -3.45 16.15
CA SER A 152 -5.45 -3.09 16.04
C SER A 152 -5.68 -1.89 15.13
N VAL A 153 -6.90 -1.78 14.58
CA VAL A 153 -7.36 -0.60 13.84
C VAL A 153 -7.27 0.67 14.69
N GLU A 154 -7.57 0.57 15.99
CA GLU A 154 -7.48 1.69 16.93
C GLU A 154 -6.04 2.18 17.09
N GLN A 155 -5.05 1.27 17.14
CA GLN A 155 -3.64 1.68 17.17
C GLN A 155 -3.23 2.41 15.89
N ALA A 156 -3.64 1.91 14.72
CA ALA A 156 -3.38 2.58 13.45
C ALA A 156 -4.04 3.99 13.40
N TRP A 157 -5.27 4.10 13.88
CA TRP A 157 -5.97 5.37 13.99
C TRP A 157 -5.25 6.36 14.92
N ASN A 158 -4.83 5.92 16.10
CA ASN A 158 -4.12 6.75 17.08
C ASN A 158 -2.74 7.22 16.57
N LEU A 159 -2.13 6.49 15.63
CA LEU A 159 -0.92 6.94 14.92
C LEU A 159 -1.17 8.07 13.90
N GLY A 160 -2.42 8.35 13.56
CA GLY A 160 -2.80 9.26 12.48
C GLY A 160 -2.73 8.61 11.10
N ALA A 161 -2.85 7.27 11.01
CA ALA A 161 -2.84 6.59 9.73
C ALA A 161 -4.06 6.95 8.87
N ALA A 162 -3.87 7.03 7.56
CA ALA A 162 -4.95 7.23 6.59
C ALA A 162 -5.76 5.94 6.38
N GLY A 163 -5.13 4.78 6.60
CA GLY A 163 -5.78 3.47 6.48
C GLY A 163 -4.94 2.33 7.07
N ILE A 164 -5.43 1.11 6.89
CA ILE A 164 -4.75 -0.13 7.25
C ILE A 164 -4.48 -0.98 6.02
N GLY A 165 -3.50 -1.87 6.12
CA GLY A 165 -3.27 -2.96 5.18
C GLY A 165 -3.43 -4.30 5.90
N ALA A 166 -4.02 -5.28 5.22
CA ALA A 166 -4.12 -6.65 5.72
C ALA A 166 -3.97 -7.63 4.55
N THR A 167 -3.41 -8.81 4.83
CA THR A 167 -3.31 -9.91 3.87
C THR A 167 -4.35 -10.96 4.21
N ILE A 168 -5.06 -11.46 3.20
CA ILE A 168 -5.99 -12.59 3.31
C ILE A 168 -5.61 -13.59 2.23
N TYR A 169 -5.36 -14.84 2.60
CA TYR A 169 -5.07 -15.92 1.65
C TYR A 169 -6.35 -16.68 1.29
N PHE A 170 -7.03 -16.21 0.25
CA PHE A 170 -8.21 -16.88 -0.29
C PHE A 170 -7.89 -18.33 -0.71
N GLY A 171 -8.70 -19.28 -0.22
CA GLY A 171 -8.55 -20.71 -0.50
C GLY A 171 -7.64 -21.47 0.47
N SER A 172 -6.99 -20.79 1.42
CA SER A 172 -6.30 -21.46 2.53
C SER A 172 -7.30 -22.05 3.54
N ASP A 173 -6.85 -23.03 4.33
CA ASP A 173 -7.68 -23.66 5.38
C ASP A 173 -8.23 -22.63 6.38
N ASN A 174 -7.45 -21.59 6.69
CA ASN A 174 -7.79 -20.54 7.64
C ASN A 174 -8.43 -19.29 7.00
N CYS A 175 -8.69 -19.32 5.69
CA CYS A 175 -9.27 -18.20 4.93
C CYS A 175 -10.52 -17.60 5.59
N ARG A 176 -11.43 -18.45 6.09
CA ARG A 176 -12.67 -17.98 6.72
C ARG A 176 -12.39 -17.14 7.98
N ARG A 177 -11.40 -17.53 8.80
CA ARG A 177 -11.01 -16.78 9.99
C ARG A 177 -10.42 -15.43 9.59
N GLN A 178 -9.47 -15.44 8.65
CA GLN A 178 -8.80 -14.23 8.15
C GLN A 178 -9.80 -13.21 7.57
N ILE A 179 -10.85 -13.67 6.87
CA ILE A 179 -11.92 -12.78 6.36
C ILE A 179 -12.75 -12.19 7.49
N MET A 180 -13.03 -12.93 8.56
CA MET A 180 -13.85 -12.44 9.68
C MET A 180 -13.08 -11.52 10.63
N GLU A 181 -11.76 -11.64 10.67
CA GLU A 181 -10.87 -10.83 11.51
C GLU A 181 -10.66 -9.40 10.96
N ILE A 182 -10.78 -9.22 9.65
CA ILE A 182 -10.52 -7.96 8.93
C ILE A 182 -11.82 -7.25 8.57
#